data_AF-A0A7C3DHP1-F1
#
_entry.id   AF-A0A7C3DHP1-F1
#
_cell.length_a   1.000
_cell.length_b   1.000
_cell.length_c   1.000
_cell.angle_alpha   90.00
_cell.angle_beta   90.00
_cell.angle_gamma   90.00
#
_symmetry.space_group_name_H-M   'P 1'
#
loop_
_entity.id
_entity.type
_entity.pdbx_description
1 polymer ?
#
loop_
_entity_poly.entity_id
_entity_poly.type
_entity_poly.pdbx_seq_one_letter_code
_entity_poly.pdbx_strand_id
1 'polypeptide(L)' 'MAIQVTYTQARENLAKFWDMVTLNRETIIITRRGAENVA' A
#
# COMPACT_ATOMS: atom_id res chain seq x y z
N MET A 1 -5.02 0.07 -11.46
CA MET A 1 -5.74 0.96 -10.53
C MET A 1 -4.90 1.13 -9.27
N ALA A 2 -5.02 2.26 -8.57
CA ALA A 2 -4.26 2.50 -7.34
C ALA A 2 -5.12 2.17 -6.11
N ILE A 3 -4.61 1.31 -5.23
CA ILE A 3 -5.25 0.95 -3.96
C ILE A 3 -4.68 1.86 -2.88
N GLN A 4 -5.55 2.63 -2.21
CA GLN A 4 -5.14 3.47 -1.10
C GLN A 4 -5.29 2.72 0.22
N VAL A 5 -4.22 2.71 1.02
CA VAL A 5 -4.20 2.09 2.34
C VAL A 5 -3.55 3.05 3.34
N THR A 6 -3.86 2.90 4.62
CA THR A 6 -3.13 3.60 5.67
C THR A 6 -1.81 2.89 5.96
N TYR A 7 -0.84 3.61 6.51
CA TYR A 7 0.41 3.01 6.98
C TYR A 7 0.18 1.84 7.94
N THR A 8 -0.80 1.95 8.85
CA THR A 8 -1.14 0.88 9.78
C THR A 8 -1.58 -0.38 9.04
N GLN A 9 -2.50 -0.26 8.08
CA GLN A 9 -2.97 -1.38 7.27
C GLN A 9 -1.83 -1.98 6.43
N ALA A 10 -0.99 -1.14 5.82
CA ALA A 10 0.16 -1.56 5.03
C ALA A 10 1.16 -2.38 5.86
N ARG A 11 1.40 -1.95 7.10
CA ARG A 11 2.30 -2.66 8.03
C ARG A 11 1.73 -4.00 8.48
N GLU A 12 0.43 -4.06 8.76
CA GLU A 12 -0.25 -5.29 9.18
C GLU A 12 -0.34 -6.34 8.05
N ASN A 13 -0.45 -5.90 6.80
CA ASN A 13 -0.74 -6.76 5.65
C ASN A 13 0.34 -6.70 4.55
N LEU A 14 1.60 -6.42 4.92
CA LEU A 14 2.69 -6.16 3.97
C LEU A 14 2.83 -7.26 2.90
N ALA A 15 2.88 -8.53 3.32
CA ALA A 15 3.05 -9.66 2.39
C ALA A 15 1.93 -9.72 1.34
N LYS A 16 0.68 -9.61 1.79
CA LYS A 16 -0.51 -9.61 0.92
C LYS A 16 -0.45 -8.49 -0.11
N PHE A 17 -0.06 -7.29 0.31
CA PHE A 17 0.07 -6.15 -0.58
C PHE A 17 1.23 -6.31 -1.57
N TRP A 18 2.32 -6.94 -1.16
CA TRP A 18 3.44 -7.27 -2.05
C TRP A 18 3.05 -8.28 -3.13
N ASP A 19 2.27 -9.30 -2.76
CA ASP A 19 1.73 -10.26 -3.71
C ASP A 19 0.80 -9.58 -4.73
N MET A 20 -0.03 -8.64 -4.28
CA MET A 20 -0.89 -7.86 -5.19
C MET A 20 -0.09 -6.99 -6.17
N VAL A 21 0.97 -6.32 -5.70
CA VAL A 21 1.83 -5.50 -6.55
C VAL A 21 2.55 -6.36 -7.60
N THR A 22 3.08 -7.50 -7.17
CA THR A 22 3.87 -8.37 -8.06
C THR A 22 3.01 -9.15 -9.05
N LEU A 23 1.87 -9.68 -8.62
CA LEU A 23 0.99 -10.51 -9.44
C LEU A 23 0.03 -9.68 -10.30
N ASN A 24 -0.59 -8.66 -9.70
CA ASN A 24 -1.68 -7.91 -10.34
C ASN A 24 -1.20 -6.58 -10.94
N ARG A 25 0.07 -6.21 -10.74
CA ARG A 25 0.63 -4.90 -11.15
C ARG A 25 -0.19 -3.73 -10.62
N GLU A 26 -0.72 -3.90 -9.42
CA GLU A 26 -1.46 -2.85 -8.72
C GLU A 26 -0.49 -1.91 -8.01
N THR A 27 -0.79 -0.62 -8.04
CA THR A 27 -0.02 0.39 -7.30
C THR A 27 -0.68 0.59 -5.95
N ILE A 28 0.10 0.54 -4.86
CA ILE A 28 -0.43 0.71 -3.50
C ILE A 28 0.04 2.04 -2.95
N ILE A 29 -0.89 2.98 -2.76
CA ILE A 29 -0.60 4.28 -2.18
C ILE A 29 -0.80 4.18 -0.67
N ILE A 30 0.29 4.31 0.08
CA ILE A 30 0.29 4.33 1.54
C ILE A 30 0.14 5.76 2.03
N THR A 31 -0.96 6.02 2.72
CA THR A 31 -1.26 7.29 3.40
C THR A 31 -0.70 7.29 4.81
N ARG A 32 0.05 8.35 5.13
CA ARG A 32 0.75 8.50 6.42
C ARG A 32 0.19 9.72 7.15
N ARG A 33 -0.01 9.62 8.46
CA ARG A 33 -0.45 10.77 9.26
C ARG A 33 0.72 11.74 9.44
N GLY A 34 0.54 13.00 9.04
CA GLY A 34 1.56 14.05 9.20
C GLY A 34 2.76 13.91 8.26
N ALA A 35 2.67 13.07 7.23
CA ALA A 35 3.69 12.91 6.20
C ALA A 35 3.03 12.69 4.83
N GLU A 36 3.80 12.89 3.76
CA GLU A 36 3.31 12.70 2.40
C GLU A 36 2.98 11.23 2.11
N ASN A 37 2.09 11.00 1.15
CA ASN A 37 1.77 9.66 0.68
C ASN A 37 2.96 9.04 -0.07
N VAL A 38 3.09 7.72 -0.03
CA VAL A 38 4.11 6.97 -0.80
C VAL A 38 3.43 5.92 -1.67
N ALA A 39 4.02 5.59 -2.81
CA ALA A 39 3.48 4.64 -3.80
C ALA A 39 4.56 3.64 -4.24
#